data_AF-A0A9D1I9D1-F1
#
_entry.id   AF-A0A9D1I9D1-F1
#
_cell.length_a   1.000
_cell.length_b   1.000
_cell.length_c   1.000
_cell.angle_alpha   90.00
_cell.angle_beta   90.00
_cell.angle_gamma   90.00
#
_symmetry.space_group_name_H-M   'P 1'
#
loop_
_entity.id
_entity.type
_entity.pdbx_description
1 polymer ?
#
loop_
_entity_poly.entity_id
_entity_poly.type
_entity_poly.pdbx_seq_one_letter_code
_entity_poly.pdbx_strand_id
1 'polypeptide(L)'
;MSKKYVYDFKEGNGSMRELLGGKGANLAEMTNLGMPVPQGFTITTEACTQYYADGETINDEIMAEVMEHIKGLEVLSGKKFGDLENPLLVSVRSGARASMPGMMDTILNLGLNDEVVESFAKKTGNPRFAYDSYRRFIQMYSDVVMEVGKKYFEKLIDEMKEEKGVKLDTELDADDLKKLAQLFKAEYKDKIGEDFPSDPIKQLMGAIKAVFRSWDNPRAIYYRRMNDIPSSWGTAVNVQMMVFGNMGNTSGTGVAFSRNPATG
;
A
#
# COMPACT_ATOMS: atom_id res chain seq x y z
N MET A 1 19.49 -19.96 15.69
CA MET A 1 18.19 -19.25 15.84
C MET A 1 17.67 -19.01 14.43
N SER A 2 16.38 -19.23 14.16
CA SER A 2 15.81 -18.82 12.87
C SER A 2 15.88 -17.30 12.75
N LYS A 3 15.98 -16.81 11.51
CA LYS A 3 16.14 -15.39 11.24
C LYS A 3 14.75 -14.75 11.23
N LYS A 4 14.57 -13.64 11.97
CA LYS A 4 13.28 -12.92 12.04
C LYS A 4 13.19 -11.91 10.90
N TYR A 5 12.12 -11.97 10.10
CA TYR A 5 11.93 -11.15 8.90
C TYR A 5 10.87 -10.07 9.04
N VAL A 6 9.99 -10.14 10.04
CA VAL A 6 8.90 -9.19 10.24
C VAL A 6 8.92 -8.65 11.66
N TYR A 7 8.73 -7.33 11.81
CA TYR A 7 8.77 -6.65 13.10
C TYR A 7 7.53 -5.76 13.24
N ASP A 8 6.75 -5.93 14.30
CA ASP A 8 5.74 -4.94 14.68
C ASP A 8 6.42 -3.58 14.95
N PHE A 9 5.72 -2.47 14.74
CA PHE A 9 6.31 -1.16 15.03
C PHE A 9 6.81 -1.02 16.48
N LYS A 10 6.13 -1.66 17.44
CA LYS A 10 6.55 -1.69 18.87
C LYS A 10 7.86 -2.47 19.13
N GLU A 11 8.31 -3.31 18.19
CA GLU A 11 9.52 -4.14 18.33
C GLU A 11 10.75 -3.46 17.73
N GLY A 12 10.55 -2.44 16.89
CA GLY A 12 11.61 -1.66 16.27
C GLY A 12 12.00 -0.42 17.07
N ASN A 13 12.95 0.35 16.56
CA ASN A 13 13.24 1.73 16.98
C ASN A 13 14.06 2.46 15.91
N GLY A 14 14.35 3.75 16.11
CA GLY A 14 15.08 4.60 15.16
C GLY A 14 16.49 4.12 14.81
N SER A 15 17.14 3.33 15.67
CA SER A 15 18.49 2.79 15.40
C SER A 15 18.49 1.61 14.42
N MET A 16 17.35 0.93 14.24
CA MET A 16 17.22 -0.25 13.37
C MET A 16 17.03 0.11 11.88
N ARG A 17 17.53 1.28 11.46
CA ARG A 17 17.37 1.83 10.10
C ARG A 17 17.92 0.91 9.01
N GLU A 18 18.98 0.17 9.30
CA GLU A 18 19.54 -0.80 8.36
C GLU A 18 18.58 -1.96 8.09
N LEU A 19 17.88 -2.43 9.12
CA LEU A 19 16.99 -3.59 9.05
C LEU A 19 15.58 -3.19 8.59
N LEU A 20 15.03 -2.10 9.11
CA LEU A 20 13.65 -1.66 8.90
C LEU A 20 13.51 -0.57 7.82
N GLY A 21 14.64 -0.11 7.28
CA GLY A 21 14.68 1.07 6.43
C GLY A 21 14.37 2.36 7.22
N GLY A 22 14.49 3.50 6.53
CA GLY A 22 14.24 4.81 7.16
C GLY A 22 12.78 5.00 7.60
N LYS A 23 11.82 4.50 6.81
CA LYS A 23 10.39 4.64 7.12
C LYS A 23 9.97 3.72 8.27
N GLY A 24 10.37 2.45 8.26
CA GLY A 24 10.02 1.49 9.30
C GLY A 24 10.65 1.85 10.65
N ALA A 25 11.92 2.24 10.66
CA ALA A 25 12.59 2.69 11.88
C ALA A 25 11.93 3.94 12.48
N ASN A 26 11.52 4.92 11.65
CA ASN A 26 10.81 6.10 12.14
C ASN A 26 9.38 5.79 12.60
N LEU A 27 8.66 4.89 11.93
CA LEU A 27 7.33 4.43 12.38
C LEU A 27 7.44 3.78 13.76
N ALA A 28 8.44 2.91 13.95
CA ALA A 28 8.71 2.27 15.22
C ALA A 28 9.09 3.28 16.32
N GLU A 29 9.97 4.23 16.02
CA GLU A 29 10.34 5.30 16.95
C GLU A 29 9.12 6.12 17.39
N MET A 30 8.29 6.57 16.44
CA MET A 30 7.08 7.33 16.74
C MET A 30 6.07 6.51 17.56
N THR A 31 5.93 5.21 17.28
CA THR A 31 5.08 4.30 18.07
C THR A 31 5.60 4.19 19.52
N ASN A 32 6.90 4.03 19.72
CA ASN A 32 7.50 3.93 21.06
C ASN A 32 7.42 5.25 21.85
N LEU A 33 7.42 6.39 21.15
CA LEU A 33 7.18 7.71 21.74
C LEU A 33 5.71 7.98 22.09
N GLY A 34 4.79 7.04 21.79
CA GLY A 34 3.36 7.19 22.08
C GLY A 34 2.62 8.13 21.13
N MET A 35 3.18 8.42 19.96
CA MET A 35 2.48 9.19 18.92
C MET A 35 1.30 8.38 18.35
N PRO A 36 0.25 9.04 17.82
CA PRO A 36 -0.93 8.37 17.27
C PRO A 36 -0.66 7.75 15.89
N VAL A 37 0.29 6.82 15.82
CA VAL A 37 0.66 6.08 14.62
C VAL A 37 -0.31 4.91 14.45
N PRO A 38 -0.99 4.77 13.30
CA PRO A 38 -1.77 3.57 12.99
C PRO A 38 -0.88 2.33 13.08
N GLN A 39 -1.36 1.29 13.75
CA GLN A 39 -0.57 0.08 14.01
C GLN A 39 -0.22 -0.65 12.72
N GLY A 40 0.86 -1.43 12.77
CA GLY A 40 1.39 -2.14 11.62
C GLY A 40 2.73 -2.80 11.94
N PHE A 41 3.35 -3.32 10.88
CA PHE A 41 4.61 -4.03 10.95
C PHE A 41 5.49 -3.72 9.73
N THR A 42 6.77 -4.05 9.84
CA THR A 42 7.78 -3.87 8.81
C THR A 42 8.39 -5.22 8.45
N ILE A 43 8.36 -5.57 7.17
CA ILE A 43 9.12 -6.67 6.58
C ILE A 43 10.51 -6.13 6.25
N THR A 44 11.55 -6.79 6.75
CA THR A 44 12.91 -6.23 6.79
C THR A 44 13.56 -6.11 5.41
N THR A 45 14.62 -5.30 5.34
CA THR A 45 15.51 -5.25 4.17
C THR A 45 16.17 -6.60 3.89
N GLU A 46 16.41 -7.40 4.92
CA GLU A 46 16.97 -8.75 4.76
C GLU A 46 15.98 -9.73 4.12
N ALA A 47 14.68 -9.56 4.35
CA ALA A 47 13.65 -10.31 3.63
C ALA A 47 13.67 -9.99 2.13
N CYS A 48 13.97 -8.73 1.76
CA CYS A 48 14.19 -8.34 0.36
C CYS A 48 15.42 -9.03 -0.23
N THR A 49 16.54 -9.07 0.51
CA THR A 49 17.74 -9.80 0.07
C THR A 49 17.46 -11.29 -0.09
N GLN A 50 16.73 -11.89 0.85
CA GLN A 50 16.33 -13.30 0.80
C GLN A 50 15.41 -13.58 -0.40
N TYR A 51 14.45 -12.70 -0.69
CA TYR A 51 13.60 -12.77 -1.89
C TYR A 51 14.41 -12.87 -3.18
N TYR A 52 15.47 -12.06 -3.34
CA TYR A 52 16.34 -12.14 -4.51
C TYR A 52 17.24 -13.39 -4.50
N ALA A 53 17.72 -13.83 -3.33
CA ALA A 53 18.48 -15.08 -3.20
C ALA A 53 17.65 -16.31 -3.56
N ASP A 54 16.34 -16.28 -3.28
CA ASP A 54 15.37 -17.32 -3.58
C ASP A 54 14.79 -17.22 -5.01
N GLY A 55 15.46 -16.49 -5.91
CA GLY A 55 15.05 -16.37 -7.30
C GLY A 55 13.73 -15.60 -7.46
N GLU A 56 13.61 -14.47 -6.75
CA GLU A 56 12.45 -13.59 -6.79
C GLU A 56 11.14 -14.24 -6.28
N THR A 57 11.28 -15.04 -5.22
CA THR A 57 10.19 -15.75 -4.56
C THR A 57 10.14 -15.39 -3.08
N ILE A 58 8.93 -15.11 -2.56
CA ILE A 58 8.71 -14.98 -1.12
C ILE A 58 8.58 -16.39 -0.57
N ASN A 59 9.55 -16.82 0.24
CA ASN A 59 9.55 -18.17 0.81
C ASN A 59 8.50 -18.34 1.92
N ASP A 60 8.25 -19.60 2.30
CA ASP A 60 7.23 -19.96 3.27
C ASP A 60 7.48 -19.39 4.67
N GLU A 61 8.75 -19.18 5.06
CA GLU A 61 9.12 -18.60 6.35
C GLU A 61 8.70 -17.13 6.44
N ILE A 62 9.04 -16.33 5.43
CA ILE A 62 8.62 -14.92 5.33
C ILE A 62 7.10 -14.82 5.24
N MET A 63 6.47 -15.68 4.42
CA MET A 63 5.01 -15.70 4.30
C MET A 63 4.33 -16.02 5.63
N ALA A 64 4.83 -17.01 6.38
CA ALA A 64 4.30 -17.39 7.67
C ALA A 64 4.39 -16.24 8.69
N GLU A 65 5.54 -15.58 8.79
CA GLU A 65 5.71 -14.41 9.66
C GLU A 65 4.75 -13.27 9.28
N VAL A 66 4.65 -12.92 7.99
CA VAL A 66 3.71 -11.88 7.53
C VAL A 66 2.28 -12.22 7.96
N MET A 67 1.86 -13.47 7.81
CA MET A 67 0.51 -13.89 8.20
C MET A 67 0.30 -13.90 9.72
N GLU A 68 1.33 -14.20 10.52
CA GLU A 68 1.30 -14.06 11.96
C GLU A 68 1.07 -12.60 12.39
N HIS A 69 1.82 -11.67 11.79
CA HIS A 69 1.70 -10.24 12.08
C HIS A 69 0.38 -9.64 11.57
N ILE A 70 -0.18 -10.13 10.46
CA ILE A 70 -1.55 -9.78 10.05
C ILE A 70 -2.56 -10.21 11.12
N LYS A 71 -2.48 -11.44 11.64
CA LYS A 71 -3.37 -11.90 12.73
C LYS A 71 -3.20 -11.06 14.00
N GLY A 72 -1.96 -10.70 14.33
CA GLY A 72 -1.67 -9.76 15.43
C GLY A 72 -2.38 -8.41 15.24
N LEU A 73 -2.35 -7.89 14.00
CA LEU A 73 -3.02 -6.65 13.64
C LEU A 73 -4.55 -6.77 13.71
N GLU A 74 -5.11 -7.92 13.32
CA GLU A 74 -6.54 -8.20 13.46
C GLU A 74 -6.98 -8.16 14.93
N VAL A 75 -6.22 -8.81 15.82
CA VAL A 75 -6.48 -8.82 17.27
C VAL A 75 -6.40 -7.40 17.85
N LEU A 76 -5.35 -6.64 17.52
CA LEU A 76 -5.15 -5.29 18.04
C LEU A 76 -6.22 -4.31 17.56
N SER A 77 -6.71 -4.48 16.33
CA SER A 77 -7.68 -3.56 15.73
C SER A 77 -9.14 -3.96 15.95
N GLY A 78 -9.39 -5.21 16.36
CA GLY A 78 -10.72 -5.81 16.38
C GLY A 78 -11.35 -5.96 14.99
N LYS A 79 -10.56 -5.82 13.92
CA LYS A 79 -10.96 -5.93 12.50
C LYS A 79 -10.36 -7.19 11.91
N LYS A 80 -10.95 -7.72 10.84
CA LYS A 80 -10.46 -8.93 10.17
C LYS A 80 -10.18 -8.69 8.70
N PHE A 81 -9.09 -9.25 8.19
CA PHE A 81 -8.62 -9.05 6.82
C PHE A 81 -9.51 -9.85 5.85
N GLY A 82 -10.22 -9.14 4.96
CA GLY A 82 -11.23 -9.74 4.08
C GLY A 82 -12.61 -9.96 4.70
N ASP A 83 -12.85 -9.46 5.92
CA ASP A 83 -14.11 -9.68 6.62
C ASP A 83 -15.26 -8.83 6.06
N LEU A 84 -16.46 -9.42 6.01
CA LEU A 84 -17.66 -8.81 5.42
C LEU A 84 -18.48 -7.98 6.42
N GLU A 85 -18.03 -7.80 7.66
CA GLU A 85 -18.72 -6.96 8.66
C GLU A 85 -17.81 -5.87 9.26
N ASN A 86 -16.55 -6.21 9.54
CA ASN A 86 -15.56 -5.30 10.08
C ASN A 86 -14.19 -5.49 9.39
N PRO A 87 -14.08 -5.08 8.12
CA PRO A 87 -12.87 -5.28 7.35
C PRO A 87 -11.68 -4.49 7.93
N LEU A 88 -10.55 -5.18 7.99
CA LEU A 88 -9.22 -4.60 8.12
C LEU A 88 -8.73 -4.24 6.71
N LEU A 89 -8.40 -2.96 6.50
CA LEU A 89 -7.73 -2.49 5.28
C LEU A 89 -6.34 -2.01 5.66
N VAL A 90 -5.37 -2.28 4.80
CA VAL A 90 -3.97 -1.90 5.03
C VAL A 90 -3.40 -1.08 3.87
N SER A 91 -2.34 -0.33 4.17
CA SER A 91 -1.44 0.23 3.18
C SER A 91 -0.15 -0.55 3.15
N VAL A 92 0.46 -0.65 1.96
CA VAL A 92 1.76 -1.25 1.74
C VAL A 92 2.68 -0.18 1.18
N ARG A 93 3.78 0.10 1.89
CA ARG A 93 4.69 1.21 1.61
C ARG A 93 6.13 0.75 1.65
N SER A 94 6.85 0.98 0.58
CA SER A 94 8.29 0.76 0.51
C SER A 94 9.06 1.75 1.41
N GLY A 95 10.22 1.30 1.89
CA GLY A 95 11.11 2.06 2.75
C GLY A 95 12.53 1.50 2.77
N ALA A 96 13.42 2.03 1.92
CA ALA A 96 14.83 1.67 1.92
C ALA A 96 15.62 2.31 3.08
N ARG A 97 16.85 1.83 3.29
CA ARG A 97 17.82 2.40 4.25
C ARG A 97 18.17 3.85 3.93
N ALA A 98 18.22 4.21 2.66
CA ALA A 98 18.38 5.58 2.20
C ALA A 98 17.03 6.16 1.76
N SER A 99 16.83 7.46 1.96
CA SER A 99 15.63 8.13 1.44
C SER A 99 15.72 8.21 -0.08
N MET A 100 14.71 7.73 -0.79
CA MET A 100 14.62 7.79 -2.25
C MET A 100 13.29 8.44 -2.66
N PRO A 101 13.17 9.79 -2.58
CA PRO A 101 11.92 10.50 -2.83
C PRO A 101 11.42 10.28 -4.27
N GLY A 102 10.13 9.97 -4.43
CA GLY A 102 9.50 9.76 -5.75
C GLY A 102 9.84 8.43 -6.44
N MET A 103 10.66 7.57 -5.84
CA MET A 103 11.13 6.32 -6.45
C MET A 103 10.33 5.08 -6.05
N MET A 104 9.52 5.23 -4.99
CA MET A 104 9.04 4.14 -4.17
C MET A 104 7.52 4.17 -4.11
N ASP A 105 6.88 3.07 -4.54
CA ASP A 105 5.44 3.02 -4.70
C ASP A 105 4.71 2.75 -3.37
N THR A 106 3.47 3.21 -3.31
CA THR A 106 2.56 3.03 -2.16
C THR A 106 1.24 2.49 -2.68
N ILE A 107 0.71 1.48 -2.00
CA ILE A 107 -0.62 0.92 -2.25
C ILE A 107 -1.47 1.22 -1.02
N LEU A 108 -2.64 1.79 -1.22
CA LEU A 108 -3.62 2.09 -0.16
C LEU A 108 -4.85 1.21 -0.33
N ASN A 109 -5.65 1.08 0.73
CA ASN A 109 -6.93 0.36 0.72
C ASN A 109 -6.83 -1.12 0.32
N LEU A 110 -5.67 -1.74 0.53
CA LEU A 110 -5.46 -3.17 0.27
C LEU A 110 -6.34 -3.98 1.22
N GLY A 111 -7.07 -4.95 0.66
CA GLY A 111 -8.10 -5.73 1.32
C GLY A 111 -9.51 -5.47 0.77
N LEU A 112 -9.70 -4.44 -0.06
CA LEU A 112 -10.96 -4.20 -0.75
C LEU A 112 -11.18 -5.23 -1.88
N ASN A 113 -12.41 -5.71 -1.98
CA ASN A 113 -12.95 -6.50 -3.09
C ASN A 113 -14.46 -6.17 -3.23
N ASP A 114 -15.15 -6.84 -4.15
CA ASP A 114 -16.56 -6.56 -4.44
C ASP A 114 -17.51 -6.77 -3.25
N GLU A 115 -17.20 -7.71 -2.35
CA GLU A 115 -18.01 -7.98 -1.16
C GLU A 115 -17.64 -7.04 0.00
N VAL A 116 -16.33 -6.84 0.20
CA VAL A 116 -15.79 -5.98 1.26
C VAL A 116 -16.15 -4.52 1.03
N VAL A 117 -16.17 -4.03 -0.23
CA VAL A 117 -16.55 -2.63 -0.51
C VAL A 117 -18.02 -2.36 -0.16
N GLU A 118 -18.91 -3.32 -0.34
CA GLU A 118 -20.32 -3.21 0.04
C GLU A 118 -20.49 -3.18 1.57
N SER A 119 -19.75 -4.04 2.28
CA SER A 119 -19.69 -3.97 3.75
C SER A 119 -19.14 -2.64 4.25
N PHE A 120 -18.05 -2.19 3.63
CA PHE A 120 -17.39 -0.94 3.97
C PHE A 120 -18.31 0.26 3.76
N ALA A 121 -19.03 0.30 2.63
CA ALA A 121 -20.05 1.31 2.32
C ALA A 121 -21.15 1.38 3.38
N LYS A 122 -21.69 0.23 3.80
CA LYS A 122 -22.71 0.13 4.85
C LYS A 122 -22.17 0.62 6.19
N LYS A 123 -20.98 0.17 6.57
CA LYS A 123 -20.36 0.51 7.85
C LYS A 123 -20.07 2.01 7.99
N THR A 124 -19.65 2.64 6.90
CA THR A 124 -19.31 4.07 6.90
C THR A 124 -20.52 4.96 6.63
N GLY A 125 -21.67 4.39 6.24
CA GLY A 125 -22.84 5.14 5.77
C GLY A 125 -22.53 6.03 4.56
N ASN A 126 -21.48 5.70 3.80
CA ASN A 126 -20.96 6.54 2.73
C ASN A 126 -20.50 5.68 1.54
N PRO A 127 -21.44 5.27 0.66
CA PRO A 127 -21.13 4.40 -0.49
C PRO A 127 -20.19 5.08 -1.48
N ARG A 128 -20.32 6.41 -1.68
CA ARG A 128 -19.44 7.20 -2.53
C ARG A 128 -17.98 7.07 -2.07
N PHE A 129 -17.71 7.19 -0.78
CA PHE A 129 -16.37 7.02 -0.20
C PHE A 129 -15.82 5.59 -0.38
N ALA A 130 -16.65 4.57 -0.15
CA ALA A 130 -16.23 3.19 -0.30
C ALA A 130 -15.83 2.87 -1.75
N TYR A 131 -16.66 3.26 -2.72
CA TYR A 131 -16.37 3.05 -4.14
C TYR A 131 -15.25 3.94 -4.68
N ASP A 132 -15.09 5.18 -4.17
CA ASP A 132 -13.91 6.00 -4.47
C ASP A 132 -12.62 5.32 -3.97
N SER A 133 -12.66 4.73 -2.77
CA SER A 133 -11.53 4.01 -2.21
C SER A 133 -11.22 2.74 -3.00
N TYR A 134 -12.25 2.04 -3.50
CA TYR A 134 -12.10 0.81 -4.27
C TYR A 134 -11.56 1.07 -5.68
N ARG A 135 -12.10 2.04 -6.42
CA ARG A 135 -11.54 2.40 -7.73
C ARG A 135 -10.09 2.89 -7.63
N ARG A 136 -9.75 3.64 -6.57
CA ARG A 136 -8.35 4.05 -6.31
C ARG A 136 -7.47 2.86 -6.01
N PHE A 137 -7.96 1.90 -5.22
CA PHE A 137 -7.24 0.65 -4.95
C PHE A 137 -6.94 -0.11 -6.24
N ILE A 138 -7.95 -0.34 -7.08
CA ILE A 138 -7.78 -1.08 -8.34
C ILE A 138 -6.75 -0.37 -9.22
N GLN A 139 -6.85 0.94 -9.40
CA GLN A 139 -5.87 1.73 -10.18
C GLN A 139 -4.45 1.61 -9.60
N MET A 140 -4.28 1.85 -8.29
CA MET A 140 -2.97 1.83 -7.64
C MET A 140 -2.35 0.43 -7.67
N TYR A 141 -3.14 -0.62 -7.42
CA TYR A 141 -2.68 -2.00 -7.47
C TYR A 141 -2.28 -2.39 -8.91
N SER A 142 -3.10 -2.03 -9.90
CA SER A 142 -2.81 -2.33 -11.31
C SER A 142 -1.55 -1.63 -11.82
N ASP A 143 -1.35 -0.38 -11.42
CA ASP A 143 -0.18 0.42 -11.80
C ASP A 143 1.10 -0.08 -11.12
N VAL A 144 1.05 -0.33 -9.80
CA VAL A 144 2.23 -0.65 -9.01
C VAL A 144 2.58 -2.14 -9.05
N VAL A 145 1.59 -3.02 -8.92
CA VAL A 145 1.82 -4.47 -8.79
C VAL A 145 1.92 -5.13 -10.16
N MET A 146 1.14 -4.66 -11.12
CA MET A 146 1.02 -5.29 -12.43
C MET A 146 1.58 -4.45 -13.58
N GLU A 147 2.11 -3.25 -13.30
CA GLU A 147 2.76 -2.37 -14.28
C GLU A 147 1.90 -2.03 -15.51
N VAL A 148 0.55 -2.05 -15.36
CA VAL A 148 -0.41 -1.78 -16.44
C VAL A 148 -0.32 -0.33 -16.94
N GLY A 149 0.08 0.59 -16.06
CA GLY A 149 0.25 2.01 -16.35
C GLY A 149 -1.01 2.82 -16.10
N LYS A 150 -0.88 3.83 -15.23
CA LYS A 150 -1.95 4.72 -14.77
C LYS A 150 -2.77 5.39 -15.89
N LYS A 151 -2.19 5.65 -17.06
CA LYS A 151 -2.83 6.37 -18.18
C LYS A 151 -4.12 5.74 -18.69
N TYR A 152 -4.24 4.41 -18.66
CA TYR A 152 -5.44 3.72 -19.13
C TYR A 152 -6.63 3.97 -18.20
N PHE A 153 -6.38 3.98 -16.89
CA PHE A 153 -7.38 4.27 -15.88
C PHE A 153 -7.82 5.74 -15.87
N GLU A 154 -6.88 6.68 -16.06
CA GLU A 154 -7.22 8.11 -16.18
C GLU A 154 -8.13 8.38 -17.38
N LYS A 155 -7.87 7.73 -18.52
CA LYS A 155 -8.73 7.82 -19.70
C LYS A 155 -10.18 7.39 -19.39
N LEU A 156 -10.37 6.29 -18.66
CA LEU A 156 -11.69 5.81 -18.25
C LEU A 156 -12.42 6.78 -17.29
N ILE A 157 -11.67 7.47 -16.42
CA ILE A 157 -12.25 8.52 -15.56
C ILE A 157 -12.70 9.70 -16.41
N ASP A 158 -11.86 10.15 -17.35
CA ASP A 158 -12.16 11.29 -18.21
C ASP A 158 -13.37 11.02 -19.09
N GLU A 159 -13.47 9.83 -19.71
CA GLU A 159 -14.64 9.41 -20.48
C GLU A 159 -15.94 9.43 -19.64
N MET A 160 -15.88 8.97 -18.39
CA MET A 160 -17.03 9.00 -17.49
C MET A 160 -17.42 10.43 -17.09
N LYS A 161 -16.45 11.31 -16.83
CA LYS A 161 -16.72 12.71 -16.53
C LYS A 161 -17.35 13.44 -17.72
N GLU A 162 -16.88 13.16 -18.93
CA GLU A 162 -17.47 13.66 -20.17
C GLU A 162 -18.90 13.15 -20.37
N GLU A 163 -19.15 11.84 -20.17
CA GLU A 163 -20.50 11.24 -20.22
C GLU A 163 -21.47 11.93 -19.24
N LYS A 164 -20.97 12.31 -18.06
CA LYS A 164 -21.75 12.95 -16.99
C LYS A 164 -21.79 14.47 -17.04
N GLY A 165 -21.01 15.11 -17.91
CA GLY A 165 -20.91 16.57 -18.01
C GLY A 165 -20.31 17.24 -16.77
N VAL A 166 -19.47 16.52 -16.00
CA VAL A 166 -18.79 17.04 -14.80
C VAL A 166 -17.31 17.29 -15.08
N LYS A 167 -16.63 18.05 -14.22
CA LYS A 167 -15.20 18.40 -14.42
C LYS A 167 -14.28 17.78 -13.39
N LEU A 168 -14.78 17.59 -12.17
CA LEU A 168 -14.02 17.11 -11.03
C LEU A 168 -14.44 15.69 -10.66
N ASP A 169 -13.49 14.84 -10.30
CA ASP A 169 -13.75 13.50 -9.73
C ASP A 169 -14.66 13.54 -8.49
N THR A 170 -14.68 14.68 -7.78
CA THR A 170 -15.53 14.88 -6.59
C THR A 170 -17.01 15.02 -6.93
N GLU A 171 -17.34 15.31 -8.19
CA GLU A 171 -18.71 15.46 -8.68
C GLU A 171 -19.34 14.12 -9.11
N LEU A 172 -18.53 13.05 -9.24
CA LEU A 172 -19.04 11.70 -9.51
C LEU A 172 -19.74 11.12 -8.26
N ASP A 173 -20.93 10.58 -8.47
CA ASP A 173 -21.73 9.96 -7.42
C ASP A 173 -21.29 8.51 -7.10
N ALA A 174 -22.00 7.85 -6.19
CA ALA A 174 -21.65 6.49 -5.78
C ALA A 174 -21.85 5.44 -6.90
N ASP A 175 -22.89 5.60 -7.72
CA ASP A 175 -23.21 4.66 -8.81
C ASP A 175 -22.21 4.80 -9.95
N ASP A 176 -21.76 6.02 -10.22
CA ASP A 176 -20.68 6.32 -11.15
C ASP A 176 -19.37 5.66 -10.73
N LEU A 177 -18.98 5.83 -9.47
CA LEU A 177 -17.76 5.20 -8.95
C LEU A 177 -17.87 3.67 -8.89
N LYS A 178 -19.07 3.13 -8.68
CA LYS A 178 -19.33 1.69 -8.78
C LYS A 178 -19.17 1.19 -10.21
N LYS A 179 -19.73 1.90 -11.20
CA LYS A 179 -19.53 1.62 -12.64
C LYS A 179 -18.04 1.70 -13.01
N LEU A 180 -17.34 2.72 -12.52
CA LEU A 180 -15.92 2.94 -12.78
C LEU A 180 -15.05 1.81 -12.21
N ALA A 181 -15.35 1.32 -11.00
CA ALA A 181 -14.65 0.18 -10.42
C ALA A 181 -14.78 -1.08 -11.30
N GLN A 182 -15.95 -1.33 -11.92
CA GLN A 182 -16.12 -2.44 -12.86
C GLN A 182 -15.31 -2.22 -14.14
N LEU A 183 -15.32 -1.00 -14.71
CA LEU A 183 -14.51 -0.66 -15.88
C LEU A 183 -13.01 -0.84 -15.61
N PHE A 184 -12.54 -0.46 -14.42
CA PHE A 184 -11.14 -0.63 -14.04
C PHE A 184 -10.73 -2.10 -13.93
N LYS A 185 -11.59 -2.96 -13.35
CA LYS A 185 -11.33 -4.41 -13.32
C LYS A 185 -11.35 -5.02 -14.73
N ALA A 186 -12.22 -4.53 -15.62
CA ALA A 186 -12.24 -4.96 -17.00
C ALA A 186 -10.95 -4.57 -17.75
N GLU A 187 -10.46 -3.34 -17.56
CA GLU A 187 -9.18 -2.89 -18.13
C GLU A 187 -8.00 -3.70 -17.56
N TYR A 188 -8.01 -3.99 -16.26
CA TYR A 188 -7.03 -4.90 -15.65
C TYR A 188 -7.04 -6.27 -16.34
N LYS A 189 -8.22 -6.85 -16.51
CA LYS A 189 -8.38 -8.17 -17.14
C LYS A 189 -7.94 -8.18 -18.60
N ASP A 190 -8.25 -7.13 -19.35
CA ASP A 190 -7.80 -6.96 -20.73
C ASP A 190 -6.27 -6.93 -20.83
N LYS A 191 -5.61 -6.23 -19.91
CA LYS A 191 -4.15 -6.02 -19.94
C LYS A 191 -3.36 -7.20 -19.38
N ILE A 192 -3.88 -7.86 -18.35
CA ILE A 192 -3.19 -8.93 -17.61
C ILE A 192 -3.63 -10.33 -18.05
N GLY A 193 -4.85 -10.47 -18.56
CA GLY A 193 -5.44 -11.77 -18.92
C GLY A 193 -6.08 -12.51 -17.74
N GLU A 194 -6.08 -11.94 -16.54
CA GLU A 194 -6.65 -12.52 -15.32
C GLU A 194 -7.58 -11.54 -14.62
N ASP A 195 -8.51 -12.05 -13.81
CA ASP A 195 -9.39 -11.21 -13.00
C ASP A 195 -8.61 -10.50 -11.89
N PHE A 196 -9.05 -9.29 -11.53
CA PHE A 196 -8.47 -8.54 -10.41
C PHE A 196 -8.57 -9.36 -9.11
N PRO A 197 -7.48 -9.49 -8.33
CA PRO A 197 -7.46 -10.41 -7.19
C PRO A 197 -8.46 -9.98 -6.12
N SER A 198 -9.44 -10.83 -5.84
CA SER A 198 -10.44 -10.61 -4.77
C SER A 198 -9.95 -11.08 -3.39
N ASP A 199 -9.02 -12.04 -3.36
CA ASP A 199 -8.43 -12.57 -2.13
C ASP A 199 -7.43 -11.56 -1.54
N PRO A 200 -7.68 -11.05 -0.32
CA PRO A 200 -6.84 -10.04 0.30
C PRO A 200 -5.43 -10.56 0.61
N ILE A 201 -5.23 -11.86 0.83
CA ILE A 201 -3.92 -12.46 1.04
C ILE A 201 -3.12 -12.43 -0.27
N LYS A 202 -3.74 -12.78 -1.40
CA LYS A 202 -3.11 -12.66 -2.72
C LYS A 202 -2.76 -11.21 -3.04
N GLN A 203 -3.66 -10.27 -2.71
CA GLN A 203 -3.38 -8.84 -2.85
C GLN A 203 -2.13 -8.45 -2.05
N LEU A 204 -2.04 -8.85 -0.77
CA LEU A 204 -0.93 -8.52 0.12
C LEU A 204 0.39 -9.09 -0.40
N MET A 205 0.43 -10.37 -0.78
CA MET A 205 1.63 -11.01 -1.31
C MET A 205 2.08 -10.38 -2.63
N GLY A 206 1.14 -10.06 -3.52
CA GLY A 206 1.43 -9.32 -4.75
C GLY A 206 2.03 -7.94 -4.47
N ALA A 207 1.50 -7.20 -3.49
CA ALA A 207 2.01 -5.89 -3.10
C ALA A 207 3.43 -5.97 -2.48
N ILE A 208 3.70 -6.96 -1.62
CA ILE A 208 5.04 -7.18 -1.04
C ILE A 208 6.04 -7.51 -2.15
N LYS A 209 5.69 -8.44 -3.05
CA LYS A 209 6.52 -8.81 -4.19
C LYS A 209 6.79 -7.60 -5.10
N ALA A 210 5.78 -6.78 -5.37
CA ALA A 210 5.94 -5.56 -6.16
C ALA A 210 6.91 -4.58 -5.50
N VAL A 211 6.83 -4.38 -4.19
CA VAL A 211 7.79 -3.54 -3.47
C VAL A 211 9.22 -4.09 -3.59
N PHE A 212 9.43 -5.40 -3.40
CA PHE A 212 10.76 -5.98 -3.56
C PHE A 212 11.28 -5.85 -5.00
N ARG A 213 10.46 -6.13 -6.02
CA ARG A 213 10.82 -5.92 -7.44
C ARG A 213 11.11 -4.46 -7.76
N SER A 214 10.42 -3.51 -7.12
CA SER A 214 10.66 -2.07 -7.33
C SER A 214 12.07 -1.64 -6.95
N TRP A 215 12.79 -2.44 -6.14
CA TRP A 215 14.19 -2.22 -5.85
C TRP A 215 15.07 -2.37 -7.09
N ASP A 216 14.81 -3.33 -7.99
CA ASP A 216 15.63 -3.53 -9.18
C ASP A 216 15.01 -2.98 -10.46
N ASN A 217 14.00 -2.10 -10.35
CA ASN A 217 13.52 -1.39 -11.53
C ASN A 217 14.60 -0.43 -12.09
N PRO A 218 14.58 -0.12 -13.41
CA PRO A 218 15.62 0.71 -14.03
C PRO A 218 15.77 2.09 -13.39
N ARG A 219 14.66 2.70 -12.96
CA ARG A 219 14.67 4.01 -12.29
C ARG A 219 15.43 3.95 -10.95
N ALA A 220 15.20 2.92 -10.14
CA ALA A 220 15.84 2.76 -8.83
C ALA A 220 17.32 2.42 -8.97
N ILE A 221 17.69 1.57 -9.94
CA ILE A 221 19.10 1.28 -10.26
C ILE A 221 19.84 2.58 -10.62
N TYR A 222 19.25 3.38 -11.52
CA TYR A 222 19.85 4.65 -11.94
C TYR A 222 20.01 5.62 -10.77
N TYR A 223 18.95 5.80 -9.96
CA TYR A 223 18.99 6.66 -8.78
C TYR A 223 20.07 6.19 -7.79
N ARG A 224 20.16 4.88 -7.53
CA ARG A 224 21.17 4.32 -6.63
C ARG A 224 22.59 4.61 -7.09
N ARG A 225 22.86 4.47 -8.39
CA ARG A 225 24.17 4.79 -8.97
C ARG A 225 24.52 6.27 -8.84
N MET A 226 23.55 7.17 -8.98
CA MET A 226 23.76 8.61 -8.83
C MET A 226 24.01 9.06 -7.37
N ASN A 227 23.55 8.28 -6.39
CA ASN A 227 23.59 8.65 -4.97
C ASN A 227 24.44 7.69 -4.14
N ASP A 228 25.28 6.86 -4.79
CA ASP A 228 26.17 5.89 -4.15
C ASP A 228 25.46 4.95 -3.15
N ILE A 229 24.24 4.51 -3.49
CA ILE A 229 23.44 3.58 -2.67
C ILE A 229 23.71 2.14 -3.14
N PRO A 230 24.28 1.26 -2.30
CA PRO A 230 24.54 -0.13 -2.67
C PRO A 230 23.26 -0.91 -3.00
N SER A 231 23.29 -1.72 -4.07
CA SER A 231 22.17 -2.61 -4.42
C SER A 231 21.91 -3.69 -3.37
N SER A 232 22.93 -4.10 -2.62
CA SER A 232 22.83 -5.13 -1.58
C SER A 232 22.02 -4.72 -0.35
N TRP A 233 21.65 -3.44 -0.23
CA TRP A 233 20.91 -2.94 0.93
C TRP A 233 19.44 -3.34 0.96
N GLY A 234 18.84 -3.65 -0.19
CA GLY A 234 17.41 -3.95 -0.32
C GLY A 234 16.47 -2.83 0.12
N THR A 235 15.18 -3.12 0.13
CA THR A 235 14.13 -2.24 0.66
C THR A 235 13.27 -2.98 1.67
N ALA A 236 12.84 -2.29 2.73
CA ALA A 236 11.82 -2.81 3.63
C ALA A 236 10.42 -2.56 3.08
N VAL A 237 9.44 -3.31 3.59
CA VAL A 237 8.01 -3.14 3.29
C VAL A 237 7.27 -2.84 4.57
N ASN A 238 6.56 -1.72 4.62
CA ASN A 238 5.76 -1.32 5.77
C ASN A 238 4.30 -1.65 5.46
N VAL A 239 3.68 -2.50 6.27
CA VAL A 239 2.25 -2.82 6.21
C VAL A 239 1.57 -2.15 7.40
N GLN A 240 0.65 -1.23 7.12
CA GLN A 240 0.07 -0.36 8.14
C GLN A 240 -1.45 -0.26 7.98
N MET A 241 -2.18 -0.27 9.10
CA MET A 241 -3.63 -0.04 9.09
C MET A 241 -4.01 1.23 8.36
N MET A 242 -5.07 1.17 7.56
CA MET A 242 -5.61 2.34 6.89
C MET A 242 -6.25 3.32 7.87
N VAL A 243 -5.95 4.60 7.63
CA VAL A 243 -6.73 5.75 8.07
C VAL A 243 -7.13 6.53 6.84
N PHE A 244 -8.31 7.15 6.85
CA PHE A 244 -8.94 7.68 5.65
C PHE A 244 -9.06 9.20 5.70
N GLY A 245 -8.32 9.88 4.83
CA GLY A 245 -8.40 11.33 4.65
C GLY A 245 -9.54 11.79 3.74
N ASN A 246 -10.30 10.86 3.15
CA ASN A 246 -11.31 11.10 2.11
C ASN A 246 -12.75 10.73 2.53
N MET A 247 -13.05 10.61 3.84
CA MET A 247 -14.40 10.28 4.32
C MET A 247 -15.40 11.44 4.21
N GLY A 248 -14.93 12.69 4.10
CA GLY A 248 -15.77 13.88 4.00
C GLY A 248 -15.05 15.15 4.46
N ASN A 249 -15.81 16.22 4.72
CA ASN A 249 -15.28 17.57 5.00
C ASN A 249 -14.52 17.69 6.33
N THR A 250 -14.61 16.72 7.23
CA THR A 250 -13.87 16.65 8.50
C THR A 250 -12.66 15.71 8.44
N SER A 251 -12.27 15.28 7.23
CA SER A 251 -11.12 14.40 6.98
C SER A 251 -10.15 15.07 6.02
N GLY A 252 -8.86 14.76 6.15
CA GLY A 252 -7.84 15.31 5.28
C GLY A 252 -6.53 14.55 5.35
N THR A 253 -5.63 14.83 4.41
CA THR A 253 -4.25 14.36 4.39
C THR A 253 -3.34 15.54 4.05
N GLY A 254 -2.16 15.60 4.65
CA GLY A 254 -1.23 16.70 4.47
C GLY A 254 0.20 16.31 4.82
N VAL A 255 1.14 17.10 4.30
CA VAL A 255 2.58 16.99 4.59
C VAL A 255 3.05 18.35 5.07
N ALA A 256 3.79 18.36 6.18
CA ALA A 256 4.32 19.58 6.77
C ALA A 256 5.81 19.41 7.12
N PHE A 257 6.52 20.53 7.13
CA PHE A 257 7.88 20.64 7.65
C PHE A 257 7.83 21.55 8.88
N SER A 258 8.58 21.21 9.93
CA SER A 258 8.63 22.03 11.16
C SER A 258 9.32 23.38 10.95
N ARG A 259 10.08 23.52 9.87
CA ARG A 259 10.72 24.77 9.39
C ARG A 259 10.71 24.79 7.87
N ASN A 260 11.00 25.94 7.25
CA ASN A 260 10.99 26.04 5.81
C ASN A 260 12.19 25.26 5.22
N PRO A 261 11.96 24.23 4.38
CA PRO A 261 13.06 23.43 3.83
C PRO A 261 13.98 24.21 2.86
N ALA A 262 13.56 25.40 2.39
CA ALA A 262 14.35 26.25 1.50
C ALA A 262 15.13 27.36 2.24
N THR A 263 14.57 27.91 3.33
CA THR A 263 15.15 29.09 3.99
C THR A 263 15.66 28.84 5.42
N GLY A 264 15.37 27.68 6.01
CA GLY A 264 15.61 27.39 7.43
C GLY A 264 14.46 27.81 8.34
#